data_AF-D8FWQ8-F1
#
_entry.id   AF-D8FWQ8-F1
#
_cell.length_a   1.000
_cell.length_b   1.000
_cell.length_c   1.000
_cell.angle_alpha   90.00
_cell.angle_beta   90.00
_cell.angle_gamma   90.00
#
_symmetry.space_group_name_H-M   'P 1'
#
loop_
_entity.id
_entity.type
_entity.pdbx_description
1 polymer ?
#
loop_
_entity_poly.entity_id
_entity_poly.type
_entity_poly.pdbx_seq_one_letter_code
_entity_poly.pdbx_strand_id
1 'polypeptide(L)'
;MTIFSWIILHYLAGTVVLSNLTTGCTAITQTQALSTSKAQKMVNKWKNSGSIQVMGVREDSNSSAVATLQVSNLNLRVNDHLSNKEQSVNYSGPGKAKFSRYTDGTWVLTDLEFNKGDGDLQNAFVINNLNIKDD
;
A
#
# COMPACT_ATOMS: atom_id res chain seq x y z
N MET A 1 24.17 -52.50 56.24
CA MET A 1 23.36 -51.33 55.83
C MET A 1 22.85 -51.62 54.42
N THR A 2 21.62 -52.14 54.31
CA THR A 2 20.97 -52.52 53.04
C THR A 2 19.89 -51.50 52.73
N ILE A 3 19.95 -50.85 51.57
CA ILE A 3 18.89 -49.95 51.10
C ILE A 3 18.21 -50.65 49.93
N PHE A 4 16.95 -51.04 50.13
CA PHE A 4 16.08 -51.62 49.13
C PHE A 4 15.48 -50.53 48.25
N SER A 5 15.56 -50.75 46.93
CA SER A 5 14.91 -49.99 45.87
C SER A 5 13.39 -50.24 45.89
N TRP A 6 12.60 -49.20 45.62
CA TRP A 6 11.18 -49.32 45.28
C TRP A 6 10.91 -48.54 43.99
N ILE A 7 10.53 -49.28 42.95
CA ILE A 7 10.00 -48.79 41.68
C ILE A 7 8.53 -48.43 41.92
N ILE A 8 8.12 -47.20 41.60
CA ILE A 8 6.70 -46.85 41.53
C ILE A 8 6.28 -46.75 40.06
N LEU A 9 5.45 -47.73 39.68
CA LEU A 9 4.74 -47.84 38.42
C LEU A 9 3.46 -46.99 38.50
N HIS A 10 3.35 -45.94 37.69
CA HIS A 10 2.09 -45.23 37.50
C HIS A 10 1.53 -45.55 36.10
N TYR A 11 0.45 -46.33 36.07
CA TYR A 11 -0.50 -46.32 34.96
C TYR A 11 -1.61 -45.33 35.31
N LEU A 12 -1.86 -44.35 34.44
CA LEU A 12 -3.12 -43.61 34.47
C LEU A 12 -3.61 -43.31 33.06
N ALA A 13 -4.78 -43.91 32.81
CA ALA A 13 -5.84 -43.62 31.86
C ALA A 13 -5.67 -42.40 30.94
N GLY A 14 -5.91 -42.63 29.65
CA GLY A 14 -5.95 -41.60 28.64
C GLY A 14 -7.09 -40.59 28.81
N THR A 15 -6.89 -39.46 28.15
CA THR A 15 -7.96 -38.72 27.47
C THR A 15 -7.38 -38.25 26.14
N VAL A 16 -8.07 -38.58 25.05
CA VAL A 16 -7.86 -37.93 23.76
C VAL A 16 -8.43 -36.53 23.93
N VAL A 17 -7.57 -35.54 24.16
CA VAL A 17 -8.01 -34.15 24.11
C VAL A 17 -8.13 -33.78 22.64
N LEU A 18 -9.33 -33.97 22.11
CA LEU A 18 -9.81 -33.35 20.89
C LEU A 18 -9.84 -31.83 21.16
N SER A 19 -8.69 -31.18 21.02
CA SER A 19 -8.58 -29.74 21.21
C SER A 19 -9.24 -29.10 20.00
N ASN A 20 -10.45 -28.61 20.24
CA ASN A 20 -11.31 -27.86 19.34
C ASN A 20 -10.51 -26.88 18.46
N LEU A 21 -10.95 -26.77 17.20
CA LEU A 21 -10.72 -25.62 16.33
C LEU A 21 -10.84 -24.32 17.15
N THR A 22 -9.71 -23.74 17.54
CA THR A 22 -9.63 -22.32 17.88
C THR A 22 -9.47 -21.54 16.58
N THR A 23 -10.52 -21.56 15.75
CA THR A 23 -10.83 -20.42 14.89
C THR A 23 -11.34 -19.31 15.80
N GLY A 24 -10.64 -18.19 15.87
CA GLY A 24 -11.25 -16.97 16.39
C GLY A 24 -10.28 -16.04 17.08
N CYS A 25 -9.97 -14.95 16.38
CA CYS A 25 -9.36 -13.73 16.90
C CYS A 25 -7.88 -13.82 17.26
N THR A 26 -7.03 -14.11 16.27
CA THR A 26 -5.92 -13.18 16.11
C THR A 26 -6.57 -11.83 15.82
N ALA A 27 -6.62 -10.96 16.82
CA ALA A 27 -6.71 -9.54 16.59
C ALA A 27 -5.49 -9.16 15.75
N ILE A 28 -5.58 -9.37 14.45
CA ILE A 28 -4.65 -8.81 13.48
C ILE A 28 -5.03 -7.32 13.43
N THR A 29 -4.70 -6.58 14.49
CA THR A 29 -4.39 -5.17 14.36
C THR A 29 -3.07 -5.07 13.60
N GLN A 30 -3.06 -5.56 12.35
CA GLN A 30 -2.13 -5.03 11.39
C GLN A 30 -2.60 -3.60 11.16
N THR A 31 -1.99 -2.70 11.91
CA THR A 31 -1.65 -1.38 11.41
C THR A 31 -0.78 -1.64 10.17
N GLN A 32 -1.45 -2.00 9.07
CA GLN A 32 -0.84 -2.45 7.84
C GLN A 32 -0.36 -1.17 7.17
N ALA A 33 0.76 -0.64 7.67
CA ALA A 33 1.31 0.60 7.17
C ALA A 33 1.52 0.48 5.65
N LEU A 34 1.32 1.57 4.92
CA LEU A 34 1.49 1.52 3.48
C LEU A 34 2.97 1.35 3.14
N SER A 35 3.35 0.16 2.66
CA SER A 35 4.72 -0.10 2.23
C SER A 35 5.00 0.56 0.87
N THR A 36 6.27 0.91 0.64
CA THR A 36 6.75 1.40 -0.66
C THR A 36 6.45 0.42 -1.79
N SER A 37 6.56 -0.90 -1.56
CA SER A 37 6.24 -1.91 -2.57
C SER A 37 4.77 -1.92 -2.95
N LYS A 38 3.86 -1.79 -1.99
CA LYS A 38 2.42 -1.72 -2.21
C LYS A 38 2.04 -0.44 -2.96
N ALA A 39 2.59 0.69 -2.53
CA ALA A 39 2.44 1.98 -3.24
C ALA A 39 2.95 1.89 -4.70
N GLN A 40 4.12 1.28 -4.91
CA GLN A 40 4.72 1.11 -6.23
C GLN A 40 3.83 0.28 -7.17
N LYS A 41 3.23 -0.79 -6.67
CA LYS A 41 2.30 -1.61 -7.46
C LYS A 41 1.05 -0.84 -7.85
N MET A 42 0.42 -0.09 -6.94
CA MET A 42 -0.77 0.71 -7.25
C MET A 42 -0.48 1.78 -8.30
N VAL A 43 0.65 2.49 -8.16
CA VAL A 43 1.07 3.51 -9.14
C VAL A 43 1.40 2.86 -10.49
N ASN A 44 2.02 1.67 -10.50
CA ASN A 44 2.28 0.92 -11.73
C ASN A 44 1.01 0.38 -12.39
N LYS A 45 -0.05 0.09 -11.63
CA LYS A 45 -1.36 -0.28 -12.20
C LYS A 45 -2.03 0.91 -12.88
N TRP A 46 -1.85 2.12 -12.36
CA TRP A 46 -2.40 3.32 -12.97
C TRP A 46 -1.66 3.71 -14.26
N LYS A 47 -0.33 3.61 -14.27
CA LYS A 47 0.47 4.11 -15.39
C LYS A 47 0.25 3.24 -16.64
N ASN A 48 0.07 3.89 -17.79
CA ASN A 48 -0.02 3.23 -19.09
C ASN A 48 1.26 3.34 -19.92
N SER A 49 2.21 4.20 -19.51
CA SER A 49 3.47 4.41 -20.20
C SER A 49 4.53 4.94 -19.23
N GLY A 50 5.79 4.95 -19.67
CA GLY A 50 6.90 5.50 -18.90
C GLY A 50 7.25 4.74 -17.63
N SER A 51 8.06 5.39 -16.81
CA SER A 51 8.51 4.89 -15.52
C SER A 51 8.05 5.81 -14.40
N ILE A 52 7.56 5.22 -13.31
CA ILE A 52 7.31 5.91 -12.06
C ILE A 52 7.96 5.09 -10.96
N GLN A 53 8.87 5.71 -10.22
CA GLN A 53 9.54 5.12 -9.07
C GLN A 53 9.03 5.78 -7.79
N VAL A 54 8.59 4.99 -6.84
CA VAL A 54 8.24 5.46 -5.50
C VAL A 54 9.52 5.59 -4.67
N MET A 55 9.87 6.82 -4.32
CA MET A 55 11.09 7.15 -3.57
C MET A 55 10.93 6.94 -2.06
N GLY A 56 9.70 7.06 -1.56
CA GLY A 56 9.37 6.86 -0.16
C GLY A 56 7.90 7.12 0.10
N VAL A 57 7.36 6.49 1.15
CA VAL A 57 5.98 6.66 1.62
C VAL A 57 6.03 7.26 3.01
N ARG A 58 5.24 8.30 3.23
CA ARG A 58 5.04 8.93 4.53
C ARG A 58 3.56 8.85 4.88
N GLU A 59 3.22 8.30 6.02
CA GLU A 59 1.86 8.36 6.53
C GLU A 59 1.62 9.75 7.13
N ASP A 60 0.57 10.42 6.68
CA ASP A 60 0.16 11.73 7.17
C ASP A 60 -0.86 11.58 8.32
N SER A 61 -1.65 10.50 8.30
CA SER A 61 -2.56 10.10 9.38
C SER A 61 -2.86 8.60 9.30
N ASN A 62 -3.63 8.07 10.26
CA ASN A 62 -4.03 6.65 10.30
C ASN A 62 -4.78 6.17 9.04
N SER A 63 -5.34 7.09 8.25
CA SER A 63 -6.10 6.79 7.04
C SER A 63 -5.57 7.48 5.79
N SER A 64 -4.40 8.13 5.85
CA SER A 64 -3.82 8.80 4.68
C SER A 64 -2.30 8.69 4.65
N ALA A 65 -1.77 8.46 3.45
CA ALA A 65 -0.34 8.44 3.18
C ALA A 65 -0.02 9.18 1.88
N VAL A 66 1.18 9.75 1.82
CA VAL A 66 1.73 10.44 0.67
C VAL A 66 3.04 9.79 0.28
N ALA A 67 3.20 9.45 -0.99
CA ALA A 67 4.45 8.95 -1.53
C ALA A 67 5.09 9.96 -2.48
N THR A 68 6.41 10.09 -2.37
CA THR A 68 7.20 10.89 -3.33
C THR A 68 7.54 10.04 -4.53
N LEU A 69 7.36 10.59 -5.73
CA LEU A 69 7.56 9.89 -6.99
C LEU A 69 8.71 10.52 -7.77
N GLN A 70 9.49 9.68 -8.43
CA GLN A 70 10.38 10.07 -9.51
C GLN A 70 9.82 9.52 -10.83
N VAL A 71 9.47 10.41 -11.75
CA VAL A 71 8.78 10.05 -13.00
C VAL A 71 9.71 10.27 -14.19
N SER A 72 9.63 9.39 -15.18
CA SER A 72 10.37 9.51 -16.43
C SER A 72 9.52 9.05 -17.62
N ASN A 73 9.48 9.88 -18.66
CA ASN A 73 8.79 9.61 -19.91
C ASN A 73 7.31 9.22 -19.76
N LEU A 74 6.60 9.82 -18.81
CA LEU A 74 5.18 9.56 -18.59
C LEU A 74 4.35 10.33 -19.60
N ASN A 75 3.58 9.62 -20.42
CA ASN A 75 2.64 10.24 -21.33
C ASN A 75 1.32 10.55 -20.60
N LEU A 76 1.03 11.83 -20.42
CA LEU A 76 -0.22 12.33 -19.87
C LEU A 76 -1.10 12.86 -20.99
N ARG A 77 -2.39 12.55 -20.93
CA ARG A 77 -3.38 13.11 -21.85
C ARG A 77 -4.11 14.24 -21.12
N VAL A 78 -3.98 15.45 -21.63
CA VAL A 78 -4.52 16.67 -21.02
C VAL A 78 -5.48 17.34 -21.99
N ASN A 79 -6.60 17.84 -21.50
CA ASN A 79 -7.52 18.60 -22.33
C ASN A 79 -7.07 20.04 -22.35
N ASP A 80 -6.75 20.55 -23.55
CA ASP A 80 -6.50 21.96 -23.75
C ASP A 80 -7.83 22.73 -23.71
N HIS A 81 -7.98 23.59 -22.70
CA HIS A 81 -9.18 24.39 -22.47
C HIS A 81 -9.45 25.40 -23.60
N LEU A 82 -8.44 25.80 -24.37
CA LEU A 82 -8.59 26.77 -25.46
C LEU A 82 -9.02 26.09 -26.76
N SER A 83 -8.53 24.88 -27.03
CA SER A 83 -8.81 24.17 -28.28
C SER A 83 -9.84 23.04 -28.16
N ASN A 84 -10.28 22.68 -26.94
CA ASN A 84 -11.11 21.50 -26.64
C ASN A 84 -10.53 20.20 -27.24
N LYS A 85 -9.20 20.15 -27.42
CA LYS A 85 -8.51 18.97 -27.93
C LYS A 85 -7.72 18.31 -26.81
N GLU A 86 -7.71 16.99 -26.86
CA GLU A 86 -6.84 16.19 -26.03
C GLU A 86 -5.41 16.26 -26.60
N GLN A 87 -4.49 16.80 -25.81
CA GLN A 87 -3.07 16.83 -26.12
C GLN A 87 -2.34 15.78 -25.29
N SER A 88 -1.39 15.11 -25.92
CA SER A 88 -0.44 14.24 -25.24
C SER A 88 0.78 15.05 -24.81
N VAL A 89 1.09 15.03 -23.51
CA VAL A 89 2.23 15.72 -22.90
C VAL A 89 3.15 14.67 -22.29
N ASN A 90 4.42 14.71 -22.65
CA ASN A 90 5.44 13.89 -22.00
C ASN A 90 5.96 14.59 -20.74
N TYR A 91 5.87 13.93 -19.60
CA TYR A 91 6.27 14.43 -18.29
C TYR A 91 7.44 13.60 -17.72
N SER A 92 8.45 14.30 -17.21
CA SER A 92 9.54 13.74 -16.41
C SER A 92 9.85 14.70 -15.28
N GLY A 93 9.99 14.20 -14.06
CA GLY A 93 10.17 15.05 -12.89
C GLY A 93 9.62 14.45 -11.59
N PRO A 94 9.61 15.25 -10.52
CA PRO A 94 9.10 14.83 -9.23
C PRO A 94 7.56 14.85 -9.19
N GLY A 95 6.96 13.81 -8.63
CA GLY A 95 5.52 13.74 -8.41
C GLY A 95 5.17 13.36 -6.97
N LYS A 96 3.88 13.35 -6.68
CA LYS A 96 3.32 12.83 -5.43
C LYS A 96 2.17 11.88 -5.73
N ALA A 97 2.07 10.82 -4.95
CA ALA A 97 0.90 9.94 -4.91
C ALA A 97 0.23 10.06 -3.54
N LYS A 98 -1.10 10.21 -3.51
CA LYS A 98 -1.89 10.21 -2.28
C LYS A 98 -2.67 8.92 -2.17
N PHE A 99 -2.69 8.39 -0.96
CA PHE A 99 -3.34 7.14 -0.63
C PHE A 99 -4.30 7.35 0.52
N SER A 100 -5.40 6.61 0.48
CA SER A 100 -6.38 6.55 1.55
C SER A 100 -6.52 5.12 2.05
N ARG A 101 -6.75 4.96 3.36
CA ARG A 101 -7.05 3.66 3.96
C ARG A 101 -8.54 3.55 4.24
N TYR A 102 -9.15 2.48 3.75
CA TYR A 102 -10.53 2.11 4.07
C TYR A 102 -10.65 1.50 5.46
N THR A 103 -11.89 1.40 5.94
CA THR A 103 -12.22 0.86 7.28
C THR A 103 -11.86 -0.61 7.43
N ASP A 104 -11.79 -1.34 6.33
CA ASP A 104 -11.33 -2.74 6.26
C ASP A 104 -9.79 -2.87 6.33
N GLY A 105 -9.07 -1.75 6.40
CA GLY A 105 -7.62 -1.68 6.42
C GLY A 105 -6.95 -1.64 5.05
N THR A 106 -7.73 -1.72 3.96
CA THR A 106 -7.23 -1.69 2.58
C THR A 106 -6.75 -0.30 2.20
N TRP A 107 -5.55 -0.21 1.62
CA TRP A 107 -5.04 1.02 1.03
C TRP A 107 -5.45 1.15 -0.42
N VAL A 108 -5.77 2.37 -0.82
CA VAL A 108 -6.10 2.72 -2.21
C VAL A 108 -5.33 3.96 -2.63
N LEU A 109 -4.88 4.00 -3.88
CA LEU A 109 -4.37 5.21 -4.52
C LEU A 109 -5.56 6.10 -4.91
N THR A 110 -5.59 7.32 -4.41
CA THR A 110 -6.68 8.30 -4.67
C THR A 110 -6.27 9.39 -5.64
N ASP A 111 -5.03 9.89 -5.53
CA ASP A 111 -4.59 11.02 -6.33
C ASP A 111 -3.14 10.88 -6.78
N LEU A 112 -2.83 11.46 -7.94
CA LEU A 112 -1.48 11.66 -8.46
C LEU A 112 -1.30 13.11 -8.84
N GLU A 113 -0.20 13.70 -8.38
CA GLU A 113 0.14 15.10 -8.63
C GLU A 113 1.52 15.15 -9.29
N PHE A 114 1.59 15.75 -10.46
CA PHE A 114 2.82 15.94 -11.22
C PHE A 114 3.06 17.44 -11.39
N ASN A 115 4.09 17.95 -10.73
CA ASN A 115 4.46 19.35 -10.82
C ASN A 115 5.65 19.47 -11.77
N LYS A 116 5.52 20.25 -12.83
CA LYS A 116 6.70 20.69 -13.58
C LYS A 116 7.44 21.67 -12.67
N GLY A 117 8.68 21.34 -12.29
CA GLY A 117 9.45 22.12 -11.31
C GLY A 117 9.56 23.61 -11.65
N ASP A 118 9.90 24.41 -10.62
CA ASP A 118 10.06 25.88 -10.58
C ASP A 118 8.79 26.73 -10.40
N GLY A 119 7.92 26.36 -9.46
CA GLY A 119 6.94 27.28 -8.88
C GLY A 119 5.79 27.72 -9.81
N ASP A 120 5.75 27.21 -11.03
CA ASP A 120 4.69 27.49 -12.00
C ASP A 120 3.50 26.56 -11.75
N LEU A 121 2.63 26.97 -10.83
CA LEU A 121 1.37 26.30 -10.47
C LEU A 121 0.42 26.15 -11.68
N GLN A 122 0.70 26.81 -12.80
CA GLN A 122 -0.09 26.71 -14.03
C GLN A 122 0.13 25.38 -14.78
N ASN A 123 1.19 24.64 -14.45
CA ASN A 123 1.54 23.37 -15.10
C ASN A 123 1.52 22.17 -14.15
N ALA A 124 0.74 22.26 -13.05
CA ALA A 124 0.47 21.15 -12.17
C ALA A 124 -0.61 20.24 -12.78
N PHE A 125 -0.28 18.97 -13.01
CA PHE A 125 -1.24 17.96 -13.48
C PHE A 125 -1.70 17.13 -12.28
N VAL A 126 -2.97 17.26 -11.94
CA VAL A 126 -3.58 16.50 -10.84
C VAL A 126 -4.60 15.52 -11.39
N ILE A 127 -4.38 14.24 -11.12
CA ILE A 127 -5.30 13.16 -11.42
C ILE A 127 -5.96 12.78 -10.10
N ASN A 128 -7.25 13.04 -9.97
CA ASN A 128 -8.01 12.79 -8.74
C ASN A 128 -9.05 11.69 -8.95
N ASN A 129 -9.69 11.28 -7.85
CA ASN A 129 -10.77 10.28 -7.84
C ASN A 129 -10.33 8.90 -8.38
N LEU A 130 -9.07 8.54 -8.16
CA LEU A 130 -8.58 7.19 -8.40
C LEU A 130 -9.10 6.25 -7.31
N ASN A 131 -9.26 4.98 -7.66
CA ASN A 131 -9.63 3.92 -6.73
C ASN A 131 -8.86 2.64 -7.08
N ILE A 132 -7.53 2.74 -7.01
CA ILE A 132 -6.63 1.67 -7.44
C ILE A 132 -6.08 0.95 -6.21
N LYS A 133 -6.29 -0.36 -6.16
CA LYS A 133 -5.89 -1.25 -5.06
C LYS A 133 -4.70 -2.13 -5.44
N ASP A 134 -3.97 -2.60 -4.44
CA ASP A 134 -3.04 -3.72 -4.59
C ASP A 134 -3.81 -5.01 -4.25
N ASP A 135 -4.46 -5.59 -5.25
CA ASP A 135 -5.09 -6.92 -5.17
C ASP A 135 -4.11 -8.01 -4.73
#